data_AF-A0A848LIW9-F1
#
_entry.id   AF-A0A848LIW9-F1
#
_cell.length_a   1.000
_cell.length_b   1.000
_cell.length_c   1.000
_cell.angle_alpha   90.00
_cell.angle_beta   90.00
_cell.angle_gamma   90.00
#
_symmetry.space_group_name_H-M   'P 1'
#
loop_
_entity.id
_entity.type
_entity.pdbx_description
1 polymer ?
#
loop_
_entity_poly.entity_id
_entity_poly.type
_entity_poly.pdbx_seq_one_letter_code
_entity_poly.pdbx_strand_id
1 'polypeptide(L)'
;MSRRAGYEESWDLTYLVEQLRELVGRDLRLQPELASELEDTLDSLVLRNQRLRGLQRMVQAEREADDLSILRHALEDMDRELLERLPVLLDRLRAALP
;
A
#
# COMPACT_ATOMS: atom_id res chain seq x y z
N MET A 1 4.59 -14.08 -14.65
CA MET A 1 4.02 -13.03 -13.78
C MET A 1 2.68 -12.61 -14.35
N SER A 2 1.62 -12.57 -13.54
CA SER A 2 0.26 -12.36 -14.04
C SER A 2 -0.01 -10.87 -14.20
N ARG A 3 0.16 -10.34 -15.43
CA ARG A 3 -0.35 -9.01 -15.80
C ARG A 3 -1.88 -9.08 -15.78
N ARG A 4 -2.50 -8.83 -14.63
CA ARG A 4 -3.95 -8.75 -14.53
C ARG A 4 -4.34 -7.33 -14.96
N ALA A 5 -4.94 -7.23 -16.15
CA ALA A 5 -5.42 -5.96 -16.75
C ALA A 5 -4.39 -4.84 -16.93
N GLY A 6 -3.13 -5.22 -17.20
CA GLY A 6 -2.05 -4.26 -17.44
C GLY A 6 -1.59 -3.52 -16.19
N TYR A 7 -2.11 -3.84 -15.00
CA TYR A 7 -1.55 -3.40 -13.74
C TYR A 7 -0.50 -4.41 -13.26
N GLU A 8 0.69 -3.92 -12.95
CA GLU A 8 1.78 -4.68 -12.38
C GLU A 8 1.88 -4.37 -10.89
N GLU A 9 1.60 -5.37 -10.06
CA GLU A 9 1.72 -5.21 -8.61
C GLU A 9 3.20 -5.03 -8.22
N SER A 10 3.49 -3.97 -7.48
CA SER A 10 4.84 -3.71 -6.97
C SER A 10 5.24 -4.75 -5.92
N TRP A 11 6.23 -5.57 -6.27
CA TRP A 11 6.89 -6.49 -5.34
C TRP A 11 7.56 -5.75 -4.18
N ASP A 12 8.14 -4.58 -4.47
CA ASP A 12 8.77 -3.75 -3.44
C ASP A 12 7.75 -3.30 -2.40
N LEU A 13 6.56 -2.87 -2.84
CA LEU A 13 5.51 -2.45 -1.92
C LEU A 13 5.01 -3.64 -1.09
N THR A 14 4.86 -4.81 -1.69
CA THR A 14 4.52 -6.04 -0.96
C THR A 14 5.56 -6.33 0.12
N TYR A 15 6.84 -6.28 -0.23
CA TYR A 15 7.94 -6.51 0.73
C TYR A 15 7.96 -5.50 1.88
N LEU A 16 7.68 -4.22 1.62
CA LEU A 16 7.61 -3.18 2.65
C LEU A 16 6.39 -3.38 3.58
N VAL A 17 5.25 -3.79 3.05
CA VAL A 17 4.05 -4.10 3.84
C VAL A 17 4.28 -5.29 4.77
N GLU A 18 5.00 -6.32 4.31
CA GLU A 18 5.36 -7.46 5.15
C GLU A 18 6.26 -7.03 6.31
N GLN A 19 7.27 -6.18 6.06
CA GLN A 19 8.10 -5.60 7.12
C GLN A 19 7.28 -4.76 8.11
N LEU A 20 6.33 -3.98 7.62
CA LEU A 20 5.43 -3.20 8.47
C LEU A 20 4.62 -4.12 9.39
N ARG A 21 4.06 -5.20 8.84
CA ARG A 21 3.31 -6.20 9.61
C ARG A 21 4.16 -6.82 10.71
N GLU A 22 5.42 -7.16 10.41
CA GLU A 22 6.36 -7.71 11.37
C GLU A 22 6.70 -6.73 12.50
N LEU A 23 6.80 -5.42 12.21
CA LEU A 23 7.06 -4.39 13.21
C LEU A 23 5.84 -4.10 14.08
N VAL A 24 4.65 -3.96 13.48
CA VAL A 24 3.39 -3.70 14.22
C VAL A 24 3.03 -4.87 15.14
N GLY A 25 3.49 -6.09 14.84
CA GLY A 25 3.35 -7.25 15.72
C GLY A 25 4.24 -7.24 16.97
N ARG A 26 5.09 -6.23 17.16
CA ARG A 26 5.99 -6.07 18.31
C ARG A 26 5.51 -4.98 19.26
N ASP A 27 6.03 -4.98 20.48
CA ASP A 27 5.82 -3.89 21.43
C ASP A 27 6.58 -2.64 20.98
N LEU A 28 5.86 -1.72 20.32
CA LEU A 28 6.38 -0.43 19.85
C LEU A 28 6.08 0.68 20.87
N ARG A 29 7.08 1.50 21.20
CA ARG A 29 6.89 2.71 22.03
C ARG A 29 6.64 3.91 21.12
N LEU A 30 5.42 4.01 20.62
CA LEU A 30 5.04 5.05 19.67
C LEU A 30 4.80 6.40 20.38
N GLN A 31 5.51 7.42 19.93
CA GLN A 31 5.16 8.82 20.23
C GLN A 31 3.92 9.22 19.40
N PRO A 32 3.09 10.17 19.85
CA PRO A 32 1.83 10.54 19.18
C PRO A 32 1.98 10.83 17.69
N GLU A 33 3.07 11.50 17.29
CA GLU A 33 3.35 11.85 15.90
C GLU A 33 3.61 10.63 15.04
N LEU A 34 4.37 9.65 15.57
CA LEU A 34 4.67 8.40 14.87
C LEU A 34 3.44 7.47 14.80
N ALA A 35 2.59 7.51 15.83
CA ALA A 35 1.32 6.79 15.83
C ALA A 35 0.37 7.33 14.76
N SER A 36 0.23 8.66 14.66
CA SER A 36 -0.60 9.31 13.62
C SER A 36 -0.10 8.98 12.21
N GLU A 37 1.21 9.04 11.98
CA GLU A 37 1.79 8.73 10.66
C GLU A 37 1.63 7.25 10.28
N LEU A 38 1.72 6.35 11.26
CA LEU A 38 1.41 4.94 11.08
C LEU A 38 -0.06 4.75 10.69
N GLU A 39 -0.99 5.39 11.37
CA GLU A 39 -2.43 5.34 11.08
C GLU A 39 -2.72 5.83 9.64
N ASP A 40 -2.22 7.01 9.27
CA ASP A 40 -2.38 7.57 7.91
C ASP A 40 -1.84 6.61 6.82
N THR A 41 -0.72 5.95 7.12
CA THR A 41 -0.10 4.99 6.20
C THR A 41 -0.91 3.71 6.09
N LEU A 42 -1.45 3.20 7.20
CA LEU A 42 -2.33 2.04 7.21
C LEU A 42 -3.63 2.32 6.44
N ASP A 43 -4.24 3.50 6.63
CA ASP A 43 -5.42 3.93 5.87
C ASP A 43 -5.15 3.97 4.36
N SER A 44 -3.98 4.49 3.97
CA SER A 44 -3.54 4.52 2.58
C SER A 44 -3.37 3.10 1.99
N LEU A 45 -2.80 2.16 2.77
CA LEU A 45 -2.66 0.75 2.37
C LEU A 45 -4.03 0.04 2.25
N VAL A 46 -4.97 0.33 3.16
CA VAL A 46 -6.34 -0.19 3.09
C VAL A 46 -7.04 0.32 1.84
N LEU A 47 -6.95 1.62 1.55
CA LEU A 47 -7.53 2.23 0.36
C LEU A 47 -6.93 1.63 -0.93
N ARG A 48 -5.61 1.42 -0.96
CA ARG A 48 -4.92 0.75 -2.08
C ARG A 48 -5.48 -0.66 -2.29
N ASN A 49 -5.66 -1.43 -1.23
CA ASN A 49 -6.23 -2.78 -1.32
C ASN A 49 -7.68 -2.76 -1.84
N GLN A 50 -8.51 -1.83 -1.37
CA GLN A 50 -9.88 -1.67 -1.84
C GLN A 50 -9.93 -1.33 -3.34
N ARG A 51 -9.07 -0.42 -3.80
CA ARG A 51 -8.95 -0.07 -5.23
C ARG A 51 -8.48 -1.23 -6.07
N LEU A 52 -7.49 -2.01 -5.61
CA LEU A 52 -7.02 -3.20 -6.33
C LEU A 52 -8.14 -4.24 -6.48
N ARG A 53 -8.92 -4.49 -5.42
CA ARG A 53 -10.10 -5.36 -5.50
C ARG A 53 -11.17 -4.79 -6.45
N GLY A 54 -11.34 -3.47 -6.47
CA GLY A 54 -12.21 -2.78 -7.42
C GLY A 54 -11.80 -3.04 -8.87
N LEU A 55 -10.52 -2.81 -9.19
CA LEU A 55 -9.95 -3.08 -10.49
C LEU A 55 -10.14 -4.54 -10.89
N GLN A 56 -9.79 -5.49 -10.00
CA GLN A 56 -9.97 -6.92 -10.27
C GLN A 56 -11.42 -7.30 -10.60
N ARG A 57 -12.40 -6.74 -9.87
CA ARG A 57 -13.83 -6.96 -10.16
C ARG A 57 -14.25 -6.38 -11.51
N MET A 58 -13.75 -5.20 -11.88
CA MET A 58 -14.09 -4.57 -13.16
C MET A 58 -13.49 -5.32 -14.35
N VAL A 59 -12.30 -5.88 -14.17
CA VAL A 59 -11.66 -6.75 -15.15
C VAL A 59 -12.46 -8.04 -15.34
N GLN A 60 -12.91 -8.65 -14.25
CA GLN A 60 -13.78 -9.83 -14.29
C GLN A 60 -15.15 -9.53 -14.93
N ALA A 61 -15.61 -8.29 -14.83
CA ALA A 61 -16.85 -7.82 -15.43
C ALA A 61 -16.68 -7.28 -16.86
N GLU A 62 -15.51 -7.46 -17.49
CA GLU A 62 -15.21 -7.03 -18.86
C GLU A 62 -15.54 -5.55 -19.13
N ARG A 63 -15.29 -4.69 -18.13
CA ARG A 63 -15.50 -3.23 -18.25
C ARG A 63 -14.61 -2.62 -19.32
N GLU A 64 -15.05 -1.47 -19.84
CA GLU A 64 -14.34 -0.73 -20.88
C GLU A 64 -12.91 -0.36 -20.44
N ALA A 65 -12.00 -0.32 -21.41
CA ALA A 65 -10.58 -0.11 -21.16
C ALA A 65 -10.29 1.26 -20.53
N ASP A 66 -11.09 2.28 -20.83
CA ASP A 66 -10.94 3.64 -20.31
C ASP A 66 -11.24 3.69 -18.80
N ASP A 67 -12.31 3.05 -18.34
CA ASP A 67 -12.64 2.92 -16.92
C ASP A 67 -11.54 2.18 -16.13
N LEU A 68 -10.99 1.12 -16.74
CA LEU A 68 -9.88 0.38 -16.15
C LEU A 68 -8.60 1.22 -16.08
N SER A 69 -8.37 2.11 -17.04
CA SER A 69 -7.19 2.98 -17.09
C SER A 69 -7.17 4.00 -15.95
N ILE A 70 -8.32 4.61 -15.65
CA ILE A 70 -8.45 5.61 -14.58
C ILE A 70 -8.10 4.97 -13.23
N LEU A 71 -8.67 3.80 -12.94
CA LEU A 71 -8.39 3.09 -11.69
C LEU A 71 -6.95 2.57 -11.62
N ARG A 72 -6.38 2.15 -12.74
CA ARG A 72 -4.98 1.72 -12.81
C ARG A 72 -4.04 2.87 -12.48
N HIS A 73 -4.20 4.04 -13.10
CA HIS A 73 -3.37 5.21 -12.79
C HIS A 73 -3.53 5.65 -11.34
N ALA A 74 -4.77 5.65 -10.84
CA ALA A 74 -5.03 5.96 -9.44
C ALA A 74 -4.40 4.96 -8.45
N LEU A 75 -4.15 3.72 -8.87
CA LEU A 75 -3.39 2.72 -8.09
C LEU A 75 -1.88 2.91 -8.21
N GLU A 76 -1.38 3.20 -9.42
CA GLU A 76 0.04 3.46 -9.68
C GLU A 76 0.55 4.68 -8.91
N ASP A 77 -0.25 5.76 -8.84
CA ASP A 77 0.11 6.95 -8.08
C ASP A 77 0.13 6.68 -6.57
N MET A 78 -0.82 5.90 -6.06
CA MET A 78 -0.82 5.48 -4.66
C MET A 78 0.38 4.58 -4.34
N ASP A 79 0.69 3.63 -5.21
CA ASP A 79 1.84 2.74 -5.03
C ASP A 79 3.14 3.55 -5.00
N ARG A 80 3.27 4.58 -5.87
CA ARG A 80 4.43 5.49 -5.86
C ARG A 80 4.55 6.24 -4.54
N GLU A 81 3.46 6.86 -4.07
CA GLU A 81 3.45 7.59 -2.80
C GLU A 81 3.80 6.68 -1.62
N LEU A 82 3.24 5.47 -1.58
CA LEU A 82 3.52 4.48 -0.55
C LEU A 82 4.97 4.01 -0.59
N LEU A 83 5.55 3.79 -1.77
CA LEU A 83 6.95 3.41 -1.94
C LEU A 83 7.92 4.50 -1.46
N GLU A 84 7.54 5.77 -1.53
CA GLU A 84 8.32 6.89 -1.01
C GLU A 84 8.20 6.99 0.53
N ARG A 85 6.99 6.80 1.07
CA ARG A 85 6.70 7.03 2.50
C ARG A 85 7.02 5.84 3.41
N LEU A 86 6.68 4.62 3.01
CA LEU A 86 6.83 3.42 3.87
C LEU A 86 8.26 3.21 4.38
N PRO A 87 9.33 3.32 3.56
CA PRO A 87 10.69 3.08 4.03
C PRO A 87 11.06 3.99 5.21
N VAL A 88 10.72 5.28 5.11
CA VAL A 88 10.99 6.28 6.15
C VAL A 88 10.22 5.95 7.43
N LEU A 89 8.94 5.58 7.31
CA LEU A 89 8.14 5.14 8.45
C LEU A 89 8.73 3.89 9.12
N LEU A 90 9.12 2.89 8.33
CA LEU A 90 9.70 1.64 8.85
C LEU A 90 10.97 1.89 9.66
N ASP A 91 11.85 2.77 9.19
CA ASP A 91 13.08 3.12 9.91
C ASP A 91 12.78 3.81 11.24
N ARG A 92 11.76 4.69 11.27
CA ARG A 92 11.31 5.33 12.51
C ARG A 92 10.65 4.36 13.48
N LEU A 93 9.85 3.41 12.98
CA LEU A 93 9.25 2.35 13.80
C LEU A 93 10.32 1.43 14.39
N ARG A 94 11.36 1.08 13.63
CA ARG A 94 12.51 0.30 14.15
C ARG A 94 13.23 1.02 15.27
N ALA A 95 13.41 2.34 15.17
CA ALA A 95 14.02 3.14 16.22
C ALA A 95 13.13 3.27 17.47
N ALA A 96 11.83 2.96 17.37
CA ALA A 96 10.87 2.96 18.47
C ALA A 96 10.70 1.58 19.14
N LEU A 97 11.50 0.58 18.74
CA LEU A 97 11.61 -0.69 19.45
C LEU A 97 12.34 -0.49 20.80
N PRO A 98 11.97 -1.27 21.84
CA PRO A 98 12.54 -1.16 23.18
C PRO A 98 14.00 -1.58 23.29
#